data_AF-A0A5S3PGG4-F1
#
_entry.id   AF-A0A5S3PGG4-F1
#
_cell.length_a   1.000
_cell.length_b   1.000
_cell.length_c   1.000
_cell.angle_alpha   90.00
_cell.angle_beta   90.00
_cell.angle_gamma   90.00
#
_symmetry.space_group_name_H-M   'P 1'
#
loop_
_entity.id
_entity.type
_entity.pdbx_description
1 polymer ?
#
loop_
_entity_poly.entity_id
_entity_poly.type
_entity_poly.pdbx_seq_one_letter_code
_entity_poly.pdbx_strand_id
1 'polypeptide(L)'
;MANLTAEQVKRLADNFMLMANALGDYRYNNIDSLTDEENIKIKGIHNQQLAQTTELYTKSAILVLEDAQDALKKIDKITAESQELYKKLTNVQSILDRASSVLNLASAILALDVSAVTRSIQELVS
;
A
#
# COMPACT_ATOMS: atom_id res chain seq x y z
N MET A 1 -12.39 3.89 14.27
CA MET A 1 -11.29 2.91 14.40
C MET A 1 -10.25 3.29 13.36
N ALA A 2 -8.96 3.30 13.70
CA ALA A 2 -7.92 3.61 12.72
C ALA A 2 -7.94 2.53 11.62
N ASN A 3 -8.03 2.94 10.36
CA ASN A 3 -7.93 2.02 9.23
C ASN A 3 -6.49 1.50 9.15
N LEU A 4 -6.32 0.19 8.94
CA LEU A 4 -5.00 -0.41 8.71
C LEU A 4 -4.43 0.09 7.38
N THR A 5 -3.12 0.31 7.34
CA THR A 5 -2.39 0.60 6.09
C THR A 5 -2.32 -0.63 5.17
N ALA A 6 -2.08 -0.42 3.88
CA ALA A 6 -1.91 -1.50 2.91
C ALA A 6 -0.86 -2.54 3.36
N GLU A 7 0.28 -2.08 3.88
CA GLU A 7 1.36 -2.93 4.39
C GLU A 7 0.94 -3.74 5.63
N GLN A 8 0.19 -3.14 6.56
CA GLN A 8 -0.34 -3.87 7.72
C GLN A 8 -1.34 -4.96 7.31
N VAL A 9 -2.22 -4.67 6.34
CA VAL A 9 -3.16 -5.67 5.80
C VAL A 9 -2.41 -6.79 5.08
N LYS A 10 -1.36 -6.47 4.30
CA LYS A 10 -0.51 -7.47 3.66
C LYS A 10 0.15 -8.39 4.69
N ARG A 11 0.74 -7.83 5.74
CA ARG A 11 1.36 -8.63 6.81
C ARG A 11 0.38 -9.55 7.52
N LEU A 12 -0.87 -9.12 7.70
CA LEU A 12 -1.92 -9.98 8.22
C LEU A 12 -2.24 -11.12 7.24
N ALA A 13 -2.36 -10.82 5.94
CA ALA A 13 -2.55 -11.83 4.91
C ALA A 13 -1.40 -12.86 4.89
N ASP A 14 -0.14 -12.40 4.96
CA ASP A 14 1.04 -13.26 5.01
C ASP A 14 0.98 -14.21 6.22
N ASN A 15 0.64 -13.71 7.41
CA ASN A 15 0.50 -14.54 8.61
C ASN A 15 -0.68 -15.53 8.52
N PHE A 16 -1.81 -15.11 7.93
CA PHE A 16 -2.97 -15.99 7.73
C PHE A 16 -2.68 -17.09 6.72
N MET A 17 -1.91 -16.80 5.67
CA MET A 17 -1.43 -17.80 4.71
C MET A 17 -0.57 -18.85 5.41
N LEU A 18 0.36 -18.44 6.29
CA LEU A 18 1.18 -19.38 7.07
C LEU A 18 0.33 -20.29 7.96
N MET A 19 -0.70 -19.73 8.62
CA MET A 19 -1.62 -20.52 9.44
C MET A 19 -2.47 -21.49 8.61
N ALA A 20 -2.96 -21.06 7.44
CA ALA A 20 -3.72 -21.90 6.52
C ALA A 20 -2.87 -23.07 6.02
N ASN A 21 -1.64 -22.79 5.60
CA ASN A 21 -0.69 -23.82 5.15
C ASN A 21 -0.39 -24.82 6.27
N ALA A 22 -0.15 -24.36 7.50
CA ALA A 22 0.07 -25.24 8.65
C ALA A 22 -1.12 -26.19 8.90
N LEU A 23 -2.36 -25.71 8.72
CA LEU A 23 -3.55 -26.56 8.82
C LEU A 23 -3.63 -27.58 7.66
N GLY A 24 -3.28 -27.15 6.45
CA GLY A 24 -3.17 -28.01 5.28
C GLY A 24 -2.13 -29.13 5.47
N ASP A 25 -0.96 -28.78 5.97
CA ASP A 25 0.14 -29.71 6.27
C ASP A 25 -0.26 -30.70 7.37
N TYR A 26 -0.91 -30.22 8.44
CA TYR A 26 -1.45 -31.10 9.48
C TYR A 26 -2.41 -32.13 8.88
N ARG A 27 -3.37 -31.67 8.06
CA ARG A 27 -4.34 -32.56 7.42
C ARG A 27 -3.67 -33.59 6.51
N TYR A 28 -2.67 -33.17 5.73
CA TYR A 28 -1.95 -34.04 4.82
C TYR A 28 -1.16 -35.11 5.58
N ASN A 29 -0.41 -34.71 6.61
CA ASN A 29 0.45 -35.59 7.39
C ASN A 29 -0.32 -36.56 8.31
N ASN A 30 -1.61 -36.30 8.56
CA ASN A 30 -2.45 -37.12 9.44
C ASN A 30 -3.63 -37.76 8.70
N ILE A 31 -3.61 -37.83 7.37
CA ILE A 31 -4.78 -38.20 6.57
C ILE A 31 -5.34 -39.59 6.92
N ASP A 32 -4.47 -40.54 7.25
CA ASP A 32 -4.85 -41.91 7.62
C ASP A 32 -5.33 -42.04 9.07
N SER A 33 -5.05 -41.05 9.91
CA SER A 33 -5.44 -41.02 11.33
C SER A 33 -6.72 -40.22 11.60
N LEU A 34 -7.17 -39.44 10.62
CA LEU A 34 -8.40 -38.65 10.70
C LEU A 34 -9.60 -39.50 10.26
N THR A 35 -10.72 -39.34 10.94
CA THR A 35 -12.00 -39.81 10.40
C THR A 35 -12.39 -39.00 9.16
N ASP A 36 -13.25 -39.56 8.31
CA ASP A 36 -13.75 -38.87 7.12
C ASP A 36 -14.39 -37.52 7.47
N GLU A 37 -15.15 -37.46 8.57
CA GLU A 37 -15.81 -36.24 9.03
C GLU A 37 -14.80 -35.16 9.46
N GLU A 38 -13.77 -35.53 10.23
CA GLU A 38 -12.71 -34.61 10.63
C GLU A 38 -11.92 -34.10 9.43
N ASN A 39 -11.60 -35.00 8.49
CA ASN A 39 -10.89 -34.66 7.26
C ASN A 39 -11.68 -33.65 6.40
N ILE A 40 -13.00 -33.89 6.24
CA ILE A 40 -13.90 -32.97 5.53
C ILE A 40 -13.97 -31.62 6.25
N LYS A 41 -14.13 -31.62 7.58
CA LYS A 41 -14.24 -30.40 8.37
C LYS A 41 -12.96 -29.56 8.30
N ILE A 42 -11.79 -30.19 8.48
CA ILE A 42 -10.50 -29.50 8.39
C ILE A 42 -10.28 -28.96 6.96
N LYS A 43 -10.62 -29.73 5.92
CA LYS A 43 -10.56 -29.26 4.53
C LYS A 43 -11.44 -28.03 4.32
N GLY A 44 -12.66 -28.04 4.86
CA GLY A 44 -13.58 -26.91 4.79
C GLY A 44 -13.02 -25.65 5.44
N ILE A 45 -12.49 -25.78 6.66
CA ILE A 45 -11.87 -24.67 7.40
C ILE A 45 -10.63 -24.16 6.65
N HIS A 46 -9.77 -25.04 6.17
CA HIS A 46 -8.59 -24.67 5.40
C HIS A 46 -8.98 -23.86 4.15
N ASN A 47 -9.99 -24.30 3.40
CA ASN A 47 -10.49 -23.56 2.25
C ASN A 47 -11.03 -22.17 2.62
N GLN A 48 -11.73 -22.04 3.75
CA GLN A 48 -12.21 -20.75 4.25
C GLN A 48 -11.06 -19.83 4.66
N GLN A 49 -10.02 -20.35 5.32
CA GLN A 49 -8.83 -19.59 5.67
C GLN A 49 -8.09 -19.08 4.43
N LEU A 50 -7.94 -19.91 3.39
CA LEU A 50 -7.35 -19.50 2.12
C LEU A 50 -8.18 -18.42 1.41
N ALA A 51 -9.51 -18.54 1.41
CA ALA A 51 -10.40 -17.54 0.83
C ALA A 51 -10.29 -16.18 1.55
N GLN A 52 -10.34 -16.17 2.89
CA GLN A 52 -10.18 -14.96 3.70
C GLN A 52 -8.79 -14.33 3.52
N THR A 53 -7.75 -15.16 3.42
CA THR A 53 -6.38 -14.68 3.13
C THR A 53 -6.31 -13.98 1.78
N THR A 54 -6.96 -14.55 0.76
CA THR A 54 -7.05 -13.95 -0.59
C THR A 54 -7.79 -12.62 -0.56
N GLU A 55 -8.87 -12.51 0.22
CA GLU A 55 -9.59 -11.26 0.42
C GLU A 55 -8.71 -10.19 1.10
N LEU A 56 -7.89 -10.57 2.09
CA LEU A 56 -6.94 -9.65 2.72
C LEU A 56 -5.88 -9.14 1.74
N TYR A 57 -5.31 -10.02 0.89
CA TYR A 57 -4.40 -9.57 -0.17
C TYR A 57 -5.09 -8.61 -1.15
N THR A 58 -6.33 -8.91 -1.53
CA THR A 58 -7.13 -8.06 -2.42
C THR A 58 -7.36 -6.69 -1.79
N LYS A 59 -7.71 -6.65 -0.51
CA LYS A 59 -7.91 -5.40 0.23
C LYS A 59 -6.61 -4.60 0.39
N SER A 60 -5.48 -5.26 0.64
CA SER A 60 -4.18 -4.61 0.66
C SER A 60 -3.88 -3.93 -0.70
N ALA A 61 -4.13 -4.63 -1.81
CA ALA A 61 -3.94 -4.06 -3.15
C ALA A 61 -4.86 -2.85 -3.41
N ILE A 62 -6.13 -2.91 -2.99
CA ILE A 62 -7.06 -1.77 -3.08
C ILE A 62 -6.52 -0.56 -2.31
N LEU A 63 -6.03 -0.76 -1.08
CA LEU A 63 -5.47 0.32 -0.27
C LEU A 63 -4.26 0.97 -0.94
N VAL A 64 -3.39 0.20 -1.60
CA VAL A 64 -2.27 0.77 -2.39
C VAL A 64 -2.78 1.66 -3.53
N LEU A 65 -3.85 1.24 -4.22
CA LEU A 65 -4.44 2.03 -5.31
C LEU A 65 -5.09 3.32 -4.79
N GLU A 66 -5.77 3.26 -3.64
CA GLU A 66 -6.35 4.43 -2.97
C GLU A 66 -5.26 5.42 -2.55
N ASP A 67 -4.21 4.94 -1.90
CA ASP A 67 -3.05 5.76 -1.49
C ASP A 67 -2.38 6.42 -2.71
N ALA A 68 -2.24 5.68 -3.82
CA ALA A 68 -1.70 6.22 -5.08
C ALA A 68 -2.62 7.30 -5.68
N GLN A 69 -3.94 7.11 -5.65
CA GLN A 69 -4.89 8.10 -6.14
C GLN A 69 -4.85 9.39 -5.32
N ASP A 70 -4.72 9.28 -4.00
CA ASP A 70 -4.59 10.45 -3.13
C ASP A 70 -3.24 11.16 -3.29
N ALA A 71 -2.17 10.42 -3.58
CA ALA A 71 -0.88 11.01 -3.95
C ALA A 71 -0.98 11.80 -5.28
N LEU A 72 -1.66 11.25 -6.30
CA LEU A 72 -1.89 11.94 -7.57
C LEU A 72 -2.68 13.24 -7.39
N LYS A 73 -3.76 13.23 -6.58
CA LYS A 73 -4.51 14.47 -6.27
C LYS A 73 -3.63 15.55 -5.63
N LYS A 74 -2.69 15.17 -4.76
CA LYS A 74 -1.73 16.11 -4.16
C LYS A 74 -0.78 16.69 -5.21
N ILE A 75 -0.31 15.87 -6.14
CA ILE A 75 0.53 16.32 -7.26
C ILE A 75 -0.23 17.29 -8.17
N ASP A 76 -1.49 17.00 -8.49
CA ASP A 76 -2.34 17.91 -9.29
C ASP A 76 -2.50 19.27 -8.60
N LYS A 77 -2.76 19.26 -7.29
CA LYS A 77 -2.85 20.48 -6.47
C LYS A 77 -1.54 21.27 -6.49
N ILE A 78 -0.40 20.62 -6.21
CA ILE A 78 0.92 21.25 -6.23
C ILE A 78 1.24 21.83 -7.61
N THR A 79 0.82 21.15 -8.68
CA THR A 79 1.01 21.60 -10.06
C THR A 79 0.27 22.91 -10.30
N ALA A 80 -1.03 22.95 -9.95
CA ALA A 80 -1.84 24.16 -10.09
C ALA A 80 -1.30 25.33 -9.25
N GLU A 81 -0.92 25.07 -8.00
CA GLU A 81 -0.34 26.08 -7.10
C GLU A 81 1.00 26.60 -7.63
N SER A 82 1.86 25.73 -8.15
CA SER A 82 3.15 26.14 -8.72
C SER A 82 2.97 26.99 -9.98
N GLN A 83 2.03 26.64 -10.85
CA GLN A 83 1.69 27.46 -12.02
C GLN A 83 1.19 28.86 -11.63
N GLU A 84 0.31 28.94 -10.62
CA GLU A 84 -0.17 30.23 -10.11
C GLU A 84 0.94 31.03 -9.43
N LEU A 85 1.83 30.36 -8.69
CA LEU A 85 2.97 31.00 -8.04
C LEU A 85 3.92 31.63 -9.08
N TYR A 86 4.26 30.90 -10.15
CA TYR A 86 5.12 31.42 -11.21
C TYR A 86 4.56 32.65 -11.93
N LYS A 87 3.23 32.81 -11.99
CA LYS A 87 2.60 34.02 -12.55
C LYS A 87 2.72 35.24 -11.63
N LYS A 88 2.86 35.02 -10.32
CA LYS A 88 2.84 36.07 -9.28
C LYS A 88 4.24 36.45 -8.80
N LEU A 89 5.20 35.53 -8.87
CA LEU A 89 6.57 35.77 -8.45
C LEU A 89 7.27 36.73 -9.42
N THR A 90 7.82 37.81 -8.87
CA THR A 90 8.70 38.75 -9.58
C THR A 90 10.18 38.50 -9.28
N ASN A 91 10.49 37.74 -8.24
CA ASN A 91 11.84 37.40 -7.82
C ASN A 91 12.29 36.09 -8.49
N VAL A 92 13.35 36.18 -9.31
CA VAL A 92 13.94 35.04 -10.02
C VAL A 92 14.44 33.96 -9.05
N GLN A 93 15.01 34.32 -7.90
CA GLN A 93 15.49 33.35 -6.92
C GLN A 93 14.33 32.50 -6.40
N SER A 94 13.19 33.10 -6.07
CA SER A 94 12.01 32.37 -5.60
C SER A 94 11.45 31.42 -6.67
N ILE A 95 11.55 31.79 -7.96
CA ILE A 95 11.18 30.91 -9.08
C ILE A 95 12.14 29.73 -9.15
N LEU A 96 13.45 29.97 -9.05
CA LEU A 96 14.48 28.92 -9.08
C LEU A 96 14.35 27.96 -7.90
N ASP A 97 14.06 28.47 -6.71
CA ASP A 97 13.85 27.66 -5.50
C ASP A 97 12.64 26.73 -5.70
N ARG A 98 11.50 27.27 -6.16
CA ARG A 98 10.29 26.46 -6.44
C ARG A 98 10.55 25.41 -7.53
N ALA A 99 11.23 25.79 -8.61
CA ALA A 99 11.56 24.86 -9.69
C ALA A 99 12.47 23.72 -9.22
N SER A 100 13.44 24.04 -8.34
CA SER A 100 14.33 23.05 -7.73
C SER A 100 13.56 22.08 -6.83
N SER A 101 12.62 22.56 -6.01
CA SER A 101 11.75 21.69 -5.21
C SER A 101 10.89 20.76 -6.06
N VAL A 102 10.36 21.23 -7.20
CA VAL A 102 9.63 20.37 -8.15
C VAL A 102 10.55 19.31 -8.76
N LEU A 103 11.79 19.66 -9.11
CA LEU A 103 12.77 18.70 -9.63
C LEU A 103 13.16 17.64 -8.58
N ASN A 104 13.28 18.04 -7.31
CA ASN A 104 13.53 17.13 -6.20
C ASN A 104 12.37 16.14 -6.02
N LEU A 105 11.12 16.60 -6.09
CA LEU A 105 9.95 15.73 -6.07
C LEU A 105 10.00 14.71 -7.23
N ALA A 106 10.29 15.16 -8.44
CA ALA A 106 10.40 14.26 -9.60
C ALA A 106 11.50 13.21 -9.41
N SER A 107 12.65 13.61 -8.89
CA SER A 107 13.78 12.71 -8.62
C SER A 107 13.42 11.67 -7.56
N ALA A 108 12.72 12.08 -6.49
CA ALA A 108 12.24 11.17 -5.44
C ALA A 108 11.23 10.15 -5.98
N ILE A 109 10.30 10.57 -6.84
CA ILE A 109 9.34 9.68 -7.51
C ILE A 109 10.06 8.65 -8.36
N LEU A 110 11.01 9.08 -9.21
CA LEU A 110 11.78 8.18 -10.07
C LEU A 110 12.65 7.19 -9.29
N ALA A 111 13.15 7.60 -8.12
CA ALA A 111 13.90 6.75 -7.21
C ALA A 111 13.01 5.80 -6.38
N LEU A 112 11.68 5.95 -6.45
CA LEU A 112 10.70 5.24 -5.61
C LEU A 112 10.97 5.44 -4.10
N ASP A 113 11.55 6.57 -3.72
CA ASP A 113 11.82 6.92 -2.32
C ASP A 113 10.59 7.59 -1.70
N VAL A 114 9.72 6.77 -1.10
CA VAL A 114 8.47 7.21 -0.46
C VAL A 114 8.70 8.29 0.61
N SER A 115 9.82 8.21 1.34
CA SER A 115 10.14 9.19 2.38
C SER A 115 10.51 10.54 1.78
N ALA A 116 11.33 10.54 0.73
CA ALA A 116 11.71 11.75 0.00
C ALA A 116 10.53 12.36 -0.77
N VAL A 117 9.62 11.54 -1.33
CA VAL A 117 8.37 12.00 -1.96
C VAL A 117 7.51 12.74 -0.93
N THR A 118 7.30 12.13 0.24
CA THR A 118 6.48 12.71 1.31
C THR A 118 7.04 14.06 1.77
N ARG A 119 8.37 14.14 1.98
CA ARG A 119 9.05 15.38 2.36
C ARG A 119 8.94 16.46 1.29
N SER A 120 9.19 16.10 0.03
CA SER A 120 9.13 17.05 -1.10
C SER A 120 7.71 17.60 -1.31
N ILE A 121 6.69 16.77 -1.12
CA ILE A 121 5.28 17.20 -1.12
C ILE A 121 5.02 18.21 0.00
N GLN A 122 5.50 17.95 1.22
CA GLN A 122 5.33 18.88 2.35
C GLN A 122 6.01 20.22 2.07
N GLU A 123 7.25 20.22 1.55
CA GLU A 123 7.98 21.43 1.19
C GLU A 123 7.27 22.26 0.10
N LEU A 124 6.59 21.61 -0.84
CA LEU A 124 5.88 22.29 -1.94
C LEU A 124 4.50 22.85 -1.56
N VAL A 125 3.88 22.30 -0.52
CA VAL A 125 2.57 22.73 0.01
C VAL A 125 2.72 23.76 1.15
N SER A 126 3.94 23.92 1.69
CA SER A 126 4.30 24.94 2.68
C SER A 126 4.45 26.32 2.04
#